data_AF-A0A953GB57-F1
#
_entry.id   AF-A0A953GB57-F1
#
_cell.length_a   1.000
_cell.length_b   1.000
_cell.length_c   1.000
_cell.angle_alpha   90.00
_cell.angle_beta   90.00
_cell.angle_gamma   90.00
#
_symmetry.space_group_name_H-M   'P 1'
#
loop_
_entity.id
_entity.type
_entity.pdbx_description
1 polymer ?
#
loop_
_entity_poly.entity_id
_entity_poly.type
_entity_poly.pdbx_seq_one_letter_code
_entity_poly.pdbx_strand_id
1 'polypeptide(L)' 'MDNFTSNELSQKINMYLDRSLNEDDQKDLIQRIAQNPEGMAQFNREKNIREKLKERVQRHPVSPGLIARIKNSLGK' A
#
# COMPACT_ATOMS: atom_id res chain seq x y z
N MET A 1 21.84 -0.89 -16.70
CA MET A 1 21.38 -0.77 -15.30
C MET A 1 20.54 0.49 -15.25
N ASP A 2 19.22 0.33 -15.20
CA ASP A 2 18.30 1.46 -15.23
C ASP A 2 18.35 2.19 -13.89
N ASN A 3 19.07 3.32 -13.89
CA ASN A 3 19.04 4.29 -12.81
C ASN A 3 17.67 4.99 -12.87
N PHE A 4 16.64 4.33 -12.31
CA PHE A 4 15.37 4.98 -12.07
C PHE A 4 15.62 6.16 -11.13
N THR A 5 15.22 7.34 -11.58
CA THR A 5 15.27 8.55 -10.77
C THR A 5 14.38 8.35 -9.53
N SER A 6 14.74 8.96 -8.39
CA SER A 6 13.99 8.85 -7.12
C SER A 6 12.46 9.06 -7.28
N ASN A 7 12.06 9.80 -8.31
CA ASN A 7 10.66 10.04 -8.69
C ASN A 7 9.93 8.80 -9.22
N GLU A 8 10.57 7.95 -10.03
CA GLU A 8 9.91 6.79 -10.63
C GLU A 8 9.68 5.67 -9.61
N LEU A 9 10.63 5.49 -8.68
CA LEU A 9 10.44 4.61 -7.53
C LEU A 9 9.28 5.08 -6.65
N SER A 10 9.21 6.39 -6.38
CA SER A 10 8.11 7.00 -5.62
C SER A 10 6.75 6.80 -6.31
N GLN A 11 6.70 6.91 -7.64
CA GLN A 11 5.48 6.64 -8.41
C GLN A 11 5.07 5.17 -8.32
N LYS A 12 5.99 4.23 -8.50
CA LYS A 12 5.69 2.79 -8.35
C LYS A 12 5.25 2.44 -6.93
N ILE A 13 5.86 3.03 -5.90
CA ILE A 13 5.42 2.87 -4.50
C ILE A 13 3.99 3.35 -4.32
N ASN A 14 3.63 4.50 -4.90
CA ASN A 14 2.26 5.00 -4.83
C ASN A 14 1.28 4.05 -5.53
N MET A 15 1.59 3.61 -6.74
CA MET A 15 0.76 2.64 -7.47
C MET A 15 0.59 1.33 -6.70
N TYR A 16 1.65 0.85 -6.05
CA TYR A 16 1.58 -0.32 -5.17
C TYR A 16 0.62 -0.11 -4.00
N LEU A 17 0.73 1.02 -3.30
CA LEU A 17 -0.11 1.35 -2.16
C LEU A 17 -1.57 1.62 -2.56
N ASP A 18 -1.80 2.04 -3.80
CA ASP A 18 -3.13 2.21 -4.41
C ASP A 18 -3.69 0.92 -5.03
N ARG A 19 -2.96 -0.20 -4.94
CA ARG A 19 -3.31 -1.49 -5.55
C ARG A 19 -3.54 -1.39 -7.07
N SER A 20 -2.82 -0.50 -7.75
CA SER A 20 -2.91 -0.29 -9.19
C SER A 20 -1.76 -0.95 -9.97
N LEU A 21 -0.87 -1.68 -9.29
CA LEU A 21 0.13 -2.54 -9.93
C LEU A 21 -0.41 -3.96 -10.15
N ASN A 22 -0.04 -4.55 -11.29
CA ASN A 22 -0.22 -5.98 -11.54
C ASN A 22 0.72 -6.82 -10.65
N GLU A 23 0.48 -8.13 -10.56
CA GLU A 23 1.21 -9.01 -9.64
C GLU A 23 2.72 -9.08 -9.94
N ASP A 24 3.11 -9.01 -11.21
CA ASP A 24 4.51 -9.08 -11.61
C ASP A 24 5.26 -7.81 -11.22
N ASP A 25 4.67 -6.64 -11.45
CA ASP A 25 5.22 -5.35 -11.05
C ASP A 25 5.28 -5.18 -9.53
N GLN A 26 4.33 -5.78 -8.80
CA GLN A 26 4.39 -5.82 -7.34
C GLN A 26 5.60 -6.61 -6.84
N LYS A 27 5.86 -7.79 -7.41
CA LYS A 27 7.01 -8.62 -7.05
C LYS A 27 8.34 -7.94 -7.39
N ASP A 28 8.43 -7.36 -8.58
CA ASP A 28 9.59 -6.58 -9.02
C ASP A 28 9.86 -5.41 -8.07
N LEU A 29 8.83 -4.64 -7.71
CA LEU A 29 8.98 -3.53 -6.78
C LEU A 29 9.45 -3.99 -5.39
N ILE A 30 8.87 -5.06 -4.84
CA ILE A 30 9.26 -5.59 -3.53
C ILE A 30 10.71 -6.04 -3.53
N GLN A 31 11.16 -6.75 -4.58
CA GLN A 31 12.55 -7.16 -4.70
C GLN A 31 13.50 -5.96 -4.77
N ARG A 32 13.14 -4.92 -5.53
CA ARG A 32 13.94 -3.69 -5.64
C ARG A 32 14.01 -2.91 -4.34
N ILE A 33 12.90 -2.78 -3.61
CA ILE A 33 12.85 -2.14 -2.30
C ILE A 33 13.71 -2.92 -1.30
N ALA A 34 13.68 -4.25 -1.34
CA ALA A 34 14.49 -5.09 -0.45
C ALA A 34 16.00 -4.95 -0.72
N GLN A 35 16.40 -4.67 -1.96
CA GLN A 35 17.80 -4.46 -2.34
C GLN A 35 18.30 -3.03 -2.08
N ASN A 36 17.41 -2.06 -1.84
CA ASN A 36 17.76 -0.66 -1.63
C ASN A 36 17.20 -0.11 -0.30
N PRO A 37 18.06 0.19 0.70
CA PRO A 37 17.65 0.77 1.97
C PRO A 37 16.88 2.10 1.83
N GLU A 38 17.22 2.92 0.84
CA GLU A 38 16.52 4.20 0.56
C GLU A 38 15.10 3.95 0.08
N GLY A 39 14.89 2.94 -0.77
CA GLY A 39 13.56 2.54 -1.23
C GLY A 39 12.66 2.07 -0.10
N MET A 40 13.23 1.36 0.89
CA MET A 40 12.49 0.95 2.08
C MET A 40 12.11 2.15 2.96
N ALA A 41 13.00 3.14 3.10
CA ALA A 41 12.70 4.37 3.82
C ALA A 41 11.57 5.17 3.15
N GLN A 42 11.61 5.30 1.81
CA GLN A 42 10.57 5.97 1.03
C GLN A 42 9.22 5.25 1.13
N PHE A 43 9.22 3.92 0.99
CA PHE A 43 8.01 3.10 1.15
C PHE A 43 7.37 3.30 2.52
N ASN A 44 8.16 3.22 3.59
CA ASN A 44 7.67 3.42 4.95
C ASN A 44 7.15 4.84 5.17
N ARG A 45 7.80 5.85 4.60
CA ARG A 45 7.34 7.24 4.66
C ARG A 45 5.95 7.38 4.06
N GLU A 46 5.75 6.93 2.82
CA GLU A 46 4.46 7.02 2.12
C GLU A 46 3.36 6.22 2.84
N LYS A 47 3.68 5.00 3.29
CA LYS A 47 2.77 4.19 4.09
C LYS A 47 2.32 4.92 5.36
N ASN A 48 3.26 5.51 6.11
CA ASN A 48 2.95 6.23 7.35
C ASN A 48 2.10 7.48 7.11
N ILE A 49 2.35 8.22 6.02
CA ILE A 49 1.53 9.36 5.63
C ILE A 49 0.10 8.91 5.34
N ARG A 50 -0.08 7.84 4.56
CA ARG A 50 -1.40 7.28 4.23
C ARG A 50 -2.15 6.82 5.47
N GLU A 51 -1.50 6.15 6.42
CA GLU A 51 -2.15 5.76 7.69
C GLU A 51 -2.60 6.98 8.49
N LYS A 52 -1.75 8.01 8.64
CA LYS A 52 -2.13 9.26 9.30
C LYS A 52 -3.29 9.98 8.61
N LEU A 53 -3.36 9.93 7.28
CA LEU A 53 -4.51 10.46 6.55
C LEU A 53 -5.77 9.63 6.83
N LYS A 54 -5.68 8.30 6.84
CA LYS A 54 -6.82 7.42 7.14
C LYS A 54 -7.40 7.66 8.53
N GLU A 55 -6.58 7.99 9.52
CA GLU A 55 -7.03 8.37 10.87
C GLU A 55 -7.81 9.69 10.90
N ARG A 56 -7.46 10.63 10.02
CA ARG A 56 -8.07 11.97 9.95
C ARG A 56 -9.29 12.03 9.04
N VAL A 57 -9.42 11.10 8.10
CA VAL A 57 -10.58 11.01 7.22
C VAL A 57 -11.79 10.53 8.03
N GLN A 58 -12.83 11.37 8.13
CA GLN A 58 -14.10 10.97 8.71
C GLN A 58 -14.74 9.88 7.84
N ARG A 59 -14.80 8.66 8.35
CA ARG A 59 -15.46 7.53 7.69
C ARG A 59 -16.86 7.36 8.26
N HIS A 60 -17.82 7.05 7.40
CA HIS A 60 -19.13 6.65 7.87
C HIS A 60 -19.03 5.38 8.74
N PRO A 61 -19.77 5.32 9.85
CA PRO A 61 -19.82 4.12 10.67
C PRO A 61 -20.39 2.97 9.82
N VAL A 62 -19.71 1.83 9.84
CA VAL A 62 -20.20 0.61 9.20
C VAL A 62 -21.35 0.01 10.01
N SER A 63 -22.37 -0.50 9.32
CA SER A 63 -23.53 -1.08 10.01
C SER A 63 -23.16 -2.37 10.75
N PRO A 64 -23.68 -2.60 11.97
CA PRO A 64 -23.41 -3.84 12.71
C PRO A 64 -23.79 -5.11 11.92
N GLY A 65 -24.86 -5.04 11.12
CA GLY A 65 -25.29 -6.15 10.26
C GLY A 65 -24.30 -6.50 9.16
N LEU A 66 -23.61 -5.52 8.58
CA LEU A 66 -22.54 -5.77 7.61
C LEU A 66 -21.35 -6.46 8.27
N ILE A 67 -20.97 -6.02 9.47
CA ILE A 67 -19.89 -6.65 10.24
C ILE A 67 -20.21 -8.12 10.54
N ALA A 68 -21.44 -8.41 11.00
CA ALA A 68 -21.88 -9.77 11.29
C ALA A 68 -21.87 -10.66 10.03
N ARG A 69 -22.33 -10.15 8.89
CA ARG A 69 -22.30 -10.86 7.60
C ARG A 69 -20.87 -11.20 7.15
N ILE A 70 -19.95 -10.25 7.24
CA ILE A 70 -18.54 -10.47 6.88
C ILE A 70 -17.91 -11.53 7.80
N LYS A 71 -18.12 -11.41 9.12
CA LYS A 71 -17.62 -12.39 10.10
C LYS A 71 -18.11 -13.81 9.80
N ASN A 72 -19.40 -13.96 9.50
CA ASN A 72 -19.99 -15.25 9.16
C ASN A 72 -19.44 -15.83 7.84
N SER A 73 -19.04 -14.98 6.89
CA SER A 73 -18.46 -15.41 5.62
C SER A 73 -17.00 -15.85 5.75
N LEU A 74 -16.24 -15.32 6.71
CA LEU A 74 -14.83 -15.67 6.96
C LEU A 74 -14.66 -16.87 7.90
N GLY A 75 -15.68 -17.19 8.69
CA GLY A 75 -15.70 -18.31 9.64
C GLY A 75 -16.21 -19.64 9.07
N LYS A 76 -16.29 -19.77 7.74
CA LYS A 76 -16.50 -21.05 7.03
C LYS A 76 -15.19 -21.47 6.38
#